data_AF-A0A964B9N4-F1
#
_entry.id   AF-A0A964B9N4-F1
#
_cell.length_a   1.000
_cell.length_b   1.000
_cell.length_c   1.000
_cell.angle_alpha   90.00
_cell.angle_beta   90.00
_cell.angle_gamma   90.00
#
_symmetry.space_group_name_H-M   'P 1'
#
loop_
_entity.id
_entity.type
_entity.pdbx_description
1 polymer ?
#
loop_
_entity_poly.entity_id
_entity_poly.type
_entity_poly.pdbx_seq_one_letter_code
_entity_poly.pdbx_strand_id
1 'polypeptide(L)'
;MRQHDGVQLKLMSAVVDHIGATTSMAGGAKAVGGQSAASEDANTVVPFPISTETRSFSKWIRDNGPLFSVATILVSGILATVALYSYVAVFDSSLIWLVEYGDIAKIWIVITATTASTAFFYNYILDDIVDFVFDDDFANMRVRVLTALFFTLFAIDILGDETSTTTHYEFHLFKFLAIAMAVVIAMLVRNVMRRKTNFKPKQIYNDVGLILMTVAVFGRLYGIYIRDFDVANTVIHAKNHASYSGSIILRTGRDYALKIGDKITVIPISEIVSIEHLRKK
;
A
#
# COMPACT_ATOMS: atom_id res chain seq x y z
N MET A 1 -23.84 3.58 34.05
CA MET A 1 -22.80 2.54 33.80
C MET A 1 -23.48 1.18 33.92
N ARG A 2 -23.17 0.23 33.01
CA ARG A 2 -23.82 -1.08 32.76
C ARG A 2 -24.92 -1.08 31.68
N GLN A 3 -24.50 -1.01 30.41
CA GLN A 3 -25.32 -1.50 29.30
C GLN A 3 -24.53 -1.86 28.01
N HIS A 4 -23.22 -2.10 28.09
CA HIS A 4 -22.39 -2.38 26.90
C HIS A 4 -21.92 -3.85 26.75
N ASP A 5 -22.17 -4.73 27.73
CA ASP A 5 -21.65 -6.11 27.71
C ASP A 5 -22.55 -7.11 26.95
N GLY A 6 -23.78 -6.73 26.59
CA GLY A 6 -24.74 -7.62 25.94
C GLY A 6 -24.53 -7.83 24.44
N VAL A 7 -23.83 -6.91 23.76
CA VAL A 7 -23.66 -6.97 22.29
C VAL A 7 -22.47 -7.86 21.90
N GLN A 8 -21.41 -7.90 22.73
CA GLN A 8 -20.24 -8.74 22.47
C GLN A 8 -20.55 -10.26 22.60
N LEU A 9 -21.41 -10.63 23.54
CA LEU A 9 -21.83 -12.02 23.75
C LEU A 9 -22.69 -12.57 22.59
N LYS A 10 -23.52 -11.73 21.96
CA LYS A 10 -24.31 -12.15 20.80
C LYS A 10 -23.44 -12.38 19.55
N LEU A 11 -22.42 -11.56 19.34
CA LEU A 11 -21.49 -11.73 18.21
C LEU A 11 -20.64 -12.99 18.34
N MET A 12 -20.20 -13.35 19.56
CA MET A 12 -19.41 -14.57 19.77
C MET A 12 -20.25 -15.85 19.62
N SER A 13 -21.53 -15.87 20.01
CA SER A 13 -22.39 -17.06 19.83
C SER A 13 -22.66 -17.37 18.35
N ALA A 14 -22.86 -16.34 17.52
CA ALA A 14 -23.10 -16.52 16.09
C ALA A 14 -21.88 -17.07 15.32
N VAL A 15 -20.67 -16.78 15.80
CA VAL A 15 -19.42 -17.30 15.22
C VAL A 15 -19.19 -18.76 15.61
N VAL A 16 -19.58 -19.17 16.82
CA VAL A 16 -19.43 -20.57 17.30
C VAL A 16 -20.41 -21.51 16.59
N ASP A 17 -21.65 -21.08 16.39
CA ASP A 17 -22.66 -21.92 15.70
C ASP A 17 -22.33 -22.14 14.21
N HIS A 18 -21.64 -21.19 13.56
CA HIS A 18 -21.21 -21.35 12.17
C HIS A 18 -20.01 -22.31 12.01
N ILE A 19 -19.18 -22.46 13.05
CA ILE A 19 -18.05 -23.39 13.07
C ILE A 19 -18.53 -24.82 13.38
N GLY A 20 -19.54 -25.00 14.25
CA GLY A 20 -20.09 -26.32 14.56
C GLY A 20 -20.77 -27.03 13.38
N ALA A 21 -21.37 -26.27 12.46
CA ALA A 21 -22.09 -26.83 11.31
C ALA A 21 -21.18 -27.40 10.19
N THR A 22 -19.88 -27.10 10.21
CA THR A 22 -18.94 -27.56 9.16
C THR A 22 -18.16 -28.84 9.51
N THR A 23 -18.33 -29.37 10.73
CA THR A 23 -17.58 -30.54 11.22
C THR A 23 -18.34 -31.88 11.22
N SER A 24 -19.58 -31.97 10.73
CA SER A 24 -20.36 -33.23 10.78
C SER A 24 -20.46 -34.05 9.48
N MET A 25 -19.72 -33.70 8.41
CA MET A 25 -19.73 -34.47 7.15
C MET A 25 -18.41 -35.21 6.86
N ALA A 26 -17.91 -35.97 7.83
CA ALA A 26 -16.78 -36.89 7.62
C ALA A 26 -16.98 -38.19 8.38
N GLY A 27 -17.84 -39.07 7.87
CA GLY A 27 -18.01 -40.41 8.43
C GLY A 27 -18.88 -41.30 7.54
N GLY A 28 -18.26 -42.20 6.78
CA GLY A 28 -19.01 -43.24 6.06
C GLY A 28 -18.33 -43.85 4.84
N ALA A 29 -17.12 -44.42 4.99
CA ALA A 29 -16.61 -45.36 3.98
C ALA A 29 -17.16 -46.76 4.30
N LYS A 30 -18.17 -47.20 3.53
CA LYS A 30 -18.71 -48.57 3.60
C LYS A 30 -18.27 -49.30 2.33
N ALA A 31 -17.52 -50.39 2.51
CA ALA A 31 -17.15 -51.33 1.46
C ALA A 31 -18.39 -52.10 0.97
N VAL A 32 -18.54 -52.28 -0.34
CA VAL A 32 -19.43 -53.28 -0.93
C VAL A 32 -18.73 -53.93 -2.13
N GLY A 33 -18.66 -55.25 -2.07
CA GLY A 33 -18.12 -56.13 -3.11
C GLY A 33 -19.07 -56.32 -4.29
N GLY A 34 -18.56 -56.96 -5.33
CA GLY A 34 -19.11 -56.94 -6.68
C GLY A 34 -20.36 -57.80 -6.92
N GLN A 35 -20.97 -57.59 -8.09
CA GLN A 35 -21.20 -58.63 -9.10
C GLN A 35 -21.73 -58.02 -10.42
N SER A 36 -21.42 -58.74 -11.49
CA SER A 36 -21.65 -58.49 -12.92
C SER A 36 -23.12 -58.52 -13.35
N ALA A 37 -23.52 -57.66 -14.29
CA ALA A 37 -24.32 -58.04 -15.47
C ALA A 37 -24.37 -56.88 -16.49
N ALA A 38 -24.33 -57.25 -17.76
CA ALA A 38 -24.39 -56.38 -18.93
C ALA A 38 -25.78 -55.74 -19.12
N SER A 39 -25.80 -54.47 -19.52
CA SER A 39 -26.82 -53.93 -20.43
C SER A 39 -26.25 -52.73 -21.17
N GLU A 40 -26.19 -52.90 -22.48
CA GLU A 40 -26.00 -51.87 -23.51
C GLU A 40 -27.18 -50.88 -23.49
N ASP A 41 -26.96 -49.68 -24.04
CA ASP A 41 -27.91 -48.57 -24.22
C ASP A 41 -28.33 -47.72 -23.01
N ALA A 42 -27.57 -46.65 -22.77
CA ALA A 42 -28.09 -45.29 -22.87
C ALA A 42 -26.92 -44.31 -22.67
N ASN A 43 -26.60 -43.56 -23.73
CA ASN A 43 -25.67 -42.45 -23.72
C ASN A 43 -26.28 -41.29 -22.90
N THR A 44 -26.37 -41.47 -21.58
CA THR A 44 -26.69 -40.41 -20.63
C THR A 44 -25.37 -39.74 -20.29
N VAL A 45 -25.07 -38.67 -21.02
CA VAL A 45 -24.09 -37.68 -20.60
C VAL A 45 -24.57 -37.17 -19.25
N VAL A 46 -24.07 -37.78 -18.17
CA VAL A 46 -24.27 -37.27 -16.81
C VAL A 46 -23.68 -35.88 -16.84
N PRO A 47 -24.47 -34.80 -16.69
CA PRO A 47 -23.89 -33.48 -16.56
C PRO A 47 -23.05 -33.54 -15.28
N PHE A 48 -21.73 -33.51 -15.43
CA PHE A 48 -20.85 -33.24 -14.31
C PHE A 48 -21.42 -32.02 -13.60
N PRO A 49 -21.71 -32.08 -12.29
CA PRO A 49 -22.00 -30.86 -11.56
C PRO A 49 -20.74 -30.03 -11.64
N ILE A 50 -20.72 -29.07 -12.58
CA ILE A 50 -19.75 -27.99 -12.58
C ILE A 50 -20.07 -27.27 -11.28
N SER A 51 -19.30 -27.57 -10.23
CA SER A 51 -19.36 -26.86 -8.97
C SER A 51 -18.80 -25.45 -9.22
N THR A 52 -19.63 -24.58 -9.80
CA THR A 52 -19.39 -23.14 -9.98
C THR A 52 -19.53 -22.38 -8.67
N GLU A 53 -19.14 -22.98 -7.55
CA GLU A 53 -18.89 -22.24 -6.31
C GLU A 53 -17.39 -21.94 -6.18
N THR A 54 -16.80 -21.34 -7.21
CA THR A 54 -15.81 -20.30 -6.93
C THR A 54 -16.55 -19.23 -6.15
N ARG A 55 -16.51 -19.28 -4.81
CA ARG A 55 -16.78 -18.12 -3.95
C ARG A 55 -15.83 -17.04 -4.42
N SER A 56 -16.25 -16.24 -5.41
CA SER A 56 -15.39 -15.22 -5.97
C SER A 56 -15.09 -14.25 -4.83
N PHE A 57 -13.83 -13.85 -4.70
CA PHE A 57 -13.41 -12.84 -3.74
C PHE A 57 -14.30 -11.58 -3.82
N SER A 58 -14.79 -11.26 -5.03
CA SER A 58 -15.78 -10.20 -5.27
C SER A 58 -17.14 -10.42 -4.60
N LYS A 59 -17.64 -11.66 -4.51
CA LYS A 59 -18.85 -12.00 -3.76
C LYS A 59 -18.61 -11.82 -2.26
N TRP A 60 -17.47 -12.30 -1.75
CA TRP A 60 -17.12 -12.14 -0.34
C TRP A 60 -16.94 -10.66 0.07
N ILE A 61 -16.28 -9.84 -0.76
CA ILE A 61 -16.19 -8.38 -0.54
C ILE A 61 -17.58 -7.77 -0.53
N ARG A 62 -18.45 -8.14 -1.48
CA ARG A 62 -19.82 -7.60 -1.55
C ARG A 62 -20.60 -7.92 -0.27
N ASP A 63 -20.47 -9.15 0.23
CA ASP A 63 -21.14 -9.62 1.44
C ASP A 63 -20.58 -8.97 2.72
N ASN A 64 -19.30 -8.56 2.72
CA ASN A 64 -18.61 -7.94 3.87
C ASN A 64 -18.25 -6.46 3.64
N GLY A 65 -18.87 -5.81 2.65
CA GLY A 65 -18.51 -4.49 2.17
C GLY A 65 -18.40 -3.41 3.26
N PRO A 66 -19.36 -3.32 4.21
CA PRO A 66 -19.27 -2.36 5.31
C PRO A 66 -18.03 -2.53 6.19
N LEU A 67 -17.67 -3.78 6.53
CA LEU A 67 -16.48 -4.07 7.33
C LEU A 67 -15.20 -3.72 6.58
N PHE A 68 -15.15 -4.03 5.28
CA PHE A 68 -14.01 -3.70 4.43
C PHE A 68 -13.81 -2.18 4.29
N SER A 69 -14.90 -1.43 4.14
CA SER A 69 -14.85 0.03 4.07
C SER A 69 -14.30 0.64 5.38
N VAL A 70 -14.81 0.20 6.53
CA VAL A 70 -14.31 0.69 7.84
C VAL A 70 -12.83 0.32 8.04
N ALA A 71 -12.45 -0.92 7.72
CA ALA A 71 -11.06 -1.36 7.82
C ALA A 71 -10.14 -0.54 6.89
N THR A 72 -10.57 -0.30 5.66
CA THR A 72 -9.81 0.50 4.67
C THR A 72 -9.59 1.92 5.18
N ILE A 73 -10.64 2.57 5.70
CA ILE A 73 -10.61 3.91 6.29
C ILE A 73 -9.63 3.98 7.46
N LEU A 74 -9.66 3.01 8.37
CA LEU A 74 -8.76 2.98 9.52
C LEU A 74 -7.31 2.73 9.11
N VAL A 75 -7.08 1.75 8.24
CA VAL A 75 -5.74 1.40 7.75
C VAL A 75 -5.14 2.59 7.00
N SER A 76 -5.87 3.23 6.09
CA SER A 76 -5.35 4.37 5.33
C SER A 76 -4.98 5.55 6.24
N GLY A 77 -5.64 5.72 7.39
CA GLY A 77 -5.29 6.76 8.37
C GLY A 77 -3.95 6.47 9.04
N ILE A 78 -3.70 5.21 9.39
CA ILE A 78 -2.40 4.76 9.90
C ILE A 78 -1.33 4.94 8.82
N LEU A 79 -1.59 4.54 7.57
CA LEU A 79 -0.66 4.70 6.46
C LEU A 79 -0.33 6.18 6.21
N ALA A 80 -1.31 7.06 6.27
CA ALA A 80 -1.10 8.50 6.12
C ALA A 80 -0.19 9.08 7.19
N THR A 81 -0.41 8.67 8.44
CA THR A 81 0.42 9.10 9.57
C THR A 81 1.86 8.61 9.42
N VAL A 82 2.06 7.35 9.03
CA VAL A 82 3.39 6.76 8.82
C VAL A 82 4.11 7.40 7.63
N ALA A 83 3.42 7.62 6.52
CA ALA A 83 3.96 8.30 5.35
C ALA A 83 4.42 9.71 5.70
N LEU A 84 3.57 10.48 6.38
CA LEU A 84 3.85 11.85 6.77
C LEU A 84 5.00 11.94 7.77
N TYR A 85 5.00 11.09 8.81
CA TYR A 85 6.09 11.05 9.77
C TYR A 85 7.43 10.74 9.09
N SER A 86 7.46 9.74 8.19
CA SER A 86 8.67 9.34 7.48
C SER A 86 9.16 10.40 6.51
N TYR A 87 8.24 11.13 5.88
CA TYR A 87 8.53 12.31 5.05
C TYR A 87 9.17 13.43 5.88
N VAL A 88 8.54 13.81 6.98
CA VAL A 88 8.98 14.93 7.83
C VAL A 88 10.33 14.63 8.49
N ALA A 89 10.55 13.38 8.89
CA ALA A 89 11.79 12.93 9.54
C ALA A 89 13.06 13.07 8.66
N VAL A 90 12.92 13.32 7.35
CA VAL A 90 14.05 13.64 6.47
C VAL A 90 14.63 15.03 6.76
N PHE A 91 13.79 15.97 7.19
CA PHE A 91 14.17 17.35 7.46
C PHE A 91 14.46 17.56 8.94
N ASP A 92 13.44 17.35 9.77
CA ASP A 92 13.52 17.34 11.22
C ASP A 92 12.24 16.70 11.77
N SER A 93 12.39 15.68 12.61
CA SER A 93 11.28 15.03 13.29
C SER A 93 10.41 15.97 14.12
N SER A 94 10.95 17.11 14.59
CA SER A 94 10.23 18.10 15.38
C SER A 94 9.14 18.83 14.57
N LEU A 95 9.25 18.87 13.24
CA LEU A 95 8.24 19.49 12.37
C LEU A 95 6.90 18.75 12.41
N ILE A 96 6.84 17.53 12.95
CA ILE A 96 5.56 16.82 13.16
C ILE A 96 4.62 17.62 14.06
N TRP A 97 5.15 18.45 14.96
CA TRP A 97 4.36 19.29 15.85
C TRP A 97 3.68 20.46 15.13
N LEU A 98 4.15 20.83 13.93
CA LEU A 98 3.50 21.82 13.08
C LEU A 98 2.35 21.23 12.26
N VAL A 99 2.32 19.91 12.10
CA VAL A 99 1.28 19.24 11.33
C VAL A 99 -0.02 19.25 12.12
N GLU A 100 -1.06 19.87 11.56
CA GLU A 100 -2.39 19.85 12.14
C GLU A 100 -3.18 18.60 11.71
N TYR A 101 -4.17 18.22 12.53
CA TYR A 101 -5.10 17.13 12.18
C TYR A 101 -5.79 17.34 10.83
N GLY A 102 -6.06 18.60 10.45
CA GLY A 102 -6.63 18.93 9.15
C GLY A 102 -5.72 18.58 7.97
N ASP A 103 -4.41 18.65 8.15
CA ASP A 103 -3.44 18.30 7.10
C ASP A 103 -3.27 16.77 7.00
N ILE A 104 -3.27 16.08 8.14
CA ILE A 104 -3.33 14.60 8.18
C ILE A 104 -4.58 14.11 7.46
N ALA A 105 -5.73 14.74 7.69
CA ALA A 105 -7.00 14.37 7.04
C ALA A 105 -6.95 14.53 5.51
N LYS A 106 -6.31 15.58 4.99
CA LYS A 106 -6.13 15.77 3.53
C LYS A 106 -5.30 14.63 2.94
N ILE A 107 -4.15 14.33 3.56
CA ILE A 107 -3.26 13.24 3.12
C ILE A 107 -3.96 11.89 3.23
N TRP A 108 -4.73 11.69 4.29
CA TRP A 108 -5.54 10.50 4.51
C TRP A 108 -6.57 10.26 3.41
N ILE A 109 -7.28 11.29 2.98
CA ILE A 109 -8.23 11.19 1.85
C ILE A 109 -7.50 10.79 0.57
N VAL A 110 -6.36 11.42 0.29
CA VAL A 110 -5.54 11.10 -0.89
C VAL A 110 -5.09 9.63 -0.85
N ILE A 111 -4.53 9.17 0.26
CA ILE A 111 -4.07 7.77 0.40
C ILE A 111 -5.23 6.79 0.33
N THR A 112 -6.38 7.12 0.90
CA THR A 112 -7.59 6.29 0.79
C THR A 112 -8.02 6.15 -0.67
N ALA A 113 -8.08 7.26 -1.40
CA ALA A 113 -8.41 7.26 -2.83
C ALA A 113 -7.37 6.45 -3.63
N THR A 114 -6.07 6.69 -3.42
CA THR A 114 -5.00 5.95 -4.08
C THR A 114 -5.05 4.46 -3.77
N THR A 115 -5.32 4.07 -2.52
CA THR A 115 -5.45 2.66 -2.12
C THR A 115 -6.63 2.00 -2.84
N ALA A 116 -7.78 2.67 -2.89
CA ALA A 116 -8.96 2.18 -3.60
C ALA A 116 -8.70 2.06 -5.12
N SER A 117 -8.08 3.08 -5.73
CA SER A 117 -7.69 3.05 -7.14
C SER A 117 -6.68 1.96 -7.45
N THR A 118 -5.70 1.73 -6.56
CA THR A 118 -4.70 0.66 -6.73
C THR A 118 -5.35 -0.70 -6.61
N ALA A 119 -6.28 -0.91 -5.67
CA ALA A 119 -7.04 -2.14 -5.56
C ALA A 119 -7.88 -2.41 -6.83
N PHE A 120 -8.50 -1.37 -7.40
CA PHE A 120 -9.18 -1.47 -8.69
C PHE A 120 -8.20 -1.85 -9.80
N PHE A 121 -7.14 -1.06 -9.98
CA PHE A 121 -6.11 -1.29 -11.00
C PHE A 121 -5.48 -2.68 -10.90
N TYR A 122 -5.29 -3.19 -9.68
CA TYR A 122 -4.78 -4.53 -9.45
C TYR A 122 -5.68 -5.60 -10.07
N ASN A 123 -6.98 -5.52 -9.81
CA ASN A 123 -7.96 -6.50 -10.29
C ASN A 123 -8.10 -6.54 -11.83
N TYR A 124 -7.71 -5.48 -12.54
CA TYR A 124 -7.90 -5.39 -13.99
C TYR A 124 -6.61 -5.46 -14.80
N ILE A 125 -5.46 -5.07 -14.24
CA ILE A 125 -4.22 -4.91 -15.00
C ILE A 125 -3.05 -5.62 -14.32
N LEU A 126 -2.91 -5.49 -12.98
CA LEU A 126 -1.76 -6.11 -12.33
C LEU A 126 -1.88 -7.62 -12.25
N ASP A 127 -3.08 -8.19 -12.16
CA ASP A 127 -3.22 -9.65 -12.12
C ASP A 127 -2.69 -10.29 -13.42
N ASP A 128 -3.01 -9.71 -14.58
CA ASP A 128 -2.51 -10.16 -15.89
C ASP A 128 -0.98 -9.98 -16.02
N ILE A 129 -0.43 -8.85 -15.55
CA ILE A 129 1.03 -8.59 -15.58
C ILE A 129 1.76 -9.55 -14.64
N VAL A 130 1.24 -9.74 -13.44
CA VAL A 130 1.85 -10.61 -12.42
C VAL A 130 1.78 -12.06 -12.91
N ASP A 131 0.68 -12.48 -13.50
CA ASP A 131 0.60 -13.81 -14.10
C ASP A 131 1.55 -13.92 -15.29
N PHE A 132 1.62 -12.93 -16.18
CA PHE A 132 2.64 -12.91 -17.23
C PHE A 132 4.07 -12.99 -16.70
N VAL A 133 4.43 -12.34 -15.60
CA VAL A 133 5.81 -12.35 -15.08
C VAL A 133 6.15 -13.67 -14.38
N PHE A 134 5.20 -14.23 -13.65
CA PHE A 134 5.41 -15.33 -12.71
C PHE A 134 4.74 -16.65 -13.12
N ASP A 135 4.31 -16.79 -14.38
CA ASP A 135 3.78 -18.05 -14.90
C ASP A 135 4.90 -19.06 -15.22
N ASP A 136 4.65 -20.33 -14.87
CA ASP A 136 5.65 -21.33 -14.50
C ASP A 136 6.59 -21.73 -15.66
N ASP A 137 6.10 -21.69 -16.90
CA ASP A 137 6.86 -22.15 -18.07
C ASP A 137 8.14 -21.33 -18.34
N PHE A 138 8.14 -20.04 -17.99
CA PHE A 138 9.29 -19.13 -18.18
C PHE A 138 9.55 -18.18 -17.00
N ALA A 139 8.93 -18.40 -15.84
CA ALA A 139 9.06 -17.53 -14.66
C ALA A 139 10.53 -17.26 -14.31
N ASN A 140 11.36 -18.31 -14.29
CA ASN A 140 12.78 -18.17 -13.94
C ASN A 140 13.56 -17.28 -14.91
N MET A 141 13.28 -17.36 -16.21
CA MET A 141 13.93 -16.52 -17.22
C MET A 141 13.42 -15.08 -17.13
N ARG A 142 12.10 -14.88 -17.03
CA ARG A 142 11.47 -13.55 -16.90
C ARG A 142 11.96 -12.81 -15.66
N VAL A 143 11.98 -13.48 -14.51
CA VAL A 143 12.50 -12.90 -13.25
C VAL A 143 13.97 -12.51 -13.37
N ARG A 144 14.81 -13.35 -13.99
CA ARG A 144 16.23 -13.01 -14.21
C ARG A 144 16.40 -11.81 -15.13
N VAL A 145 15.66 -11.75 -16.24
CA VAL A 145 15.70 -10.62 -17.19
C VAL A 145 15.22 -9.33 -16.53
N LEU A 146 14.12 -9.36 -15.79
CA LEU A 146 13.61 -8.20 -15.07
C LEU A 146 14.57 -7.75 -13.97
N THR A 147 15.18 -8.70 -13.25
CA THR A 147 16.20 -8.39 -12.24
C THR A 147 17.41 -7.74 -12.89
N ALA A 148 17.91 -8.28 -14.00
CA ALA A 148 19.04 -7.71 -14.73
C ALA A 148 18.72 -6.30 -15.27
N LEU A 149 17.53 -6.13 -15.87
CA LEU A 149 17.05 -4.83 -16.33
C LEU A 149 16.96 -3.82 -15.18
N PHE A 150 16.42 -4.23 -14.03
CA PHE A 150 16.31 -3.41 -12.85
C PHE A 150 17.67 -2.94 -12.33
N PHE A 151 18.65 -3.84 -12.20
CA PHE A 151 20.02 -3.46 -11.81
C PHE A 151 20.71 -2.60 -12.86
N THR A 152 20.40 -2.79 -14.14
CA THR A 152 20.94 -1.97 -15.23
C THR A 152 20.40 -0.54 -15.14
N LEU A 153 19.08 -0.38 -14.94
CA LEU A 153 18.45 0.93 -14.74
C LEU A 153 18.99 1.62 -13.49
N PHE A 154 19.22 0.87 -12.40
CA PHE A 154 19.85 1.40 -11.20
C PHE A 154 21.29 1.85 -11.43
N ALA A 155 22.09 1.08 -12.16
CA ALA A 155 23.45 1.46 -12.52
C ALA A 155 23.47 2.72 -13.40
N ILE A 156 22.58 2.82 -14.39
CA ILE A 156 22.44 4.01 -15.25
C ILE A 156 22.12 5.26 -14.41
N ASP A 157 21.22 5.11 -13.45
CA ASP A 157 20.79 6.19 -12.57
C ASP A 157 21.89 6.69 -11.63
N ILE A 158 22.71 5.78 -11.08
CA ILE A 158 23.92 6.11 -10.32
C ILE A 158 24.96 6.79 -11.22
N LEU A 159 25.20 6.25 -12.42
CA LEU A 159 26.17 6.82 -13.37
C LEU A 159 25.76 8.22 -13.83
N GLY A 160 24.45 8.49 -13.96
CA GLY A 160 23.94 9.83 -14.24
C GLY A 160 24.34 10.84 -13.16
N ASP A 161 24.50 10.39 -11.92
CA ASP A 161 24.86 11.24 -10.80
C ASP A 161 26.36 11.55 -10.72
N GLU A 162 27.23 10.73 -11.33
CA GLU A 162 28.66 11.08 -11.49
C GLU A 162 28.87 12.32 -12.37
N THR A 163 27.91 12.61 -13.25
CA THR A 163 27.93 13.80 -14.12
C THR A 163 27.31 15.02 -13.45
N SER A 164 26.69 14.86 -12.27
CA SER A 164 26.05 15.94 -11.54
C SER A 164 27.03 16.60 -10.56
N THR A 165 26.78 17.85 -10.20
CA THR A 165 27.62 18.58 -9.23
C THR A 165 27.38 18.15 -7.78
N THR A 166 26.34 17.36 -7.52
CA THR A 166 25.91 16.97 -6.17
C THR A 166 25.55 15.49 -6.15
N THR A 167 26.25 14.68 -5.36
CA THR A 167 25.96 13.26 -5.26
C THR A 167 24.73 12.99 -4.37
N HIS A 168 23.77 12.22 -4.87
CA HIS A 168 22.48 11.89 -4.25
C HIS A 168 22.37 10.40 -3.87
N TYR A 169 23.42 9.81 -3.28
CA TYR A 169 23.46 8.38 -2.96
C TYR A 169 22.28 7.89 -2.09
N GLU A 170 21.84 8.71 -1.12
CA GLU A 170 20.69 8.37 -0.27
C GLU A 170 19.40 8.24 -1.10
N PHE A 171 19.18 9.14 -2.06
CA PHE A 171 18.01 9.10 -2.93
C PHE A 171 17.97 7.82 -3.77
N HIS A 172 19.10 7.47 -4.41
CA HIS A 172 19.19 6.26 -5.25
C HIS A 172 18.94 4.99 -4.44
N LEU A 173 19.52 4.90 -3.23
CA LEU A 173 19.30 3.79 -2.32
C LEU A 173 17.83 3.64 -1.92
N PHE A 174 17.18 4.74 -1.51
CA PHE A 174 15.77 4.72 -1.13
C PHE A 174 14.85 4.47 -2.33
N LYS A 175 15.20 4.95 -3.53
CA LYS A 175 14.46 4.67 -4.76
C LYS A 175 14.48 3.17 -5.08
N PHE A 176 15.65 2.56 -4.99
CA PHE A 176 15.82 1.12 -5.17
C PHE A 176 15.01 0.33 -4.12
N LEU A 177 15.13 0.72 -2.85
CA LEU A 177 14.38 0.09 -1.76
C LEU A 177 12.86 0.21 -1.98
N ALA A 178 12.37 1.37 -2.43
CA ALA A 178 10.95 1.58 -2.72
C ALA A 178 10.45 0.68 -3.85
N ILE A 179 11.22 0.51 -4.92
CA ILE A 179 10.86 -0.38 -6.03
C ILE A 179 10.84 -1.85 -5.56
N ALA A 180 11.85 -2.28 -4.80
CA ALA A 180 11.89 -3.62 -4.23
C ALA A 180 10.68 -3.88 -3.31
N MET A 181 10.35 -2.93 -2.44
CA MET A 181 9.16 -3.01 -1.57
C MET A 181 7.86 -3.04 -2.37
N ALA A 182 7.74 -2.27 -3.46
CA ALA A 182 6.57 -2.31 -4.34
C ALA A 182 6.36 -3.70 -4.96
N VAL A 183 7.43 -4.36 -5.41
CA VAL A 183 7.38 -5.73 -5.93
C VAL A 183 6.94 -6.70 -4.84
N VAL A 184 7.50 -6.60 -3.63
CA VAL A 184 7.13 -7.46 -2.50
C VAL A 184 5.65 -7.27 -2.13
N ILE A 185 5.14 -6.04 -2.11
CA ILE A 185 3.72 -5.76 -1.87
C ILE A 185 2.85 -6.35 -2.99
N ALA A 186 3.24 -6.22 -4.26
CA ALA A 186 2.49 -6.83 -5.37
C ALA A 186 2.40 -8.36 -5.20
N MET A 187 3.50 -9.02 -4.83
CA MET A 187 3.52 -10.46 -4.53
C MET A 187 2.66 -10.81 -3.30
N LEU A 188 2.68 -9.99 -2.27
CA LEU A 188 1.85 -10.17 -1.07
C LEU A 188 0.38 -10.09 -1.43
N VAL A 189 -0.04 -9.07 -2.19
CA VAL A 189 -1.43 -8.92 -2.66
C VAL A 189 -1.84 -10.14 -3.48
N ARG A 190 -1.02 -10.58 -4.45
CA ARG A 190 -1.27 -11.81 -5.22
C ARG A 190 -1.47 -13.02 -4.32
N ASN A 191 -0.56 -13.21 -3.35
CA ASN A 191 -0.62 -14.34 -2.42
C ASN A 191 -1.88 -14.29 -1.55
N VAL A 192 -2.31 -13.12 -1.10
CA VAL A 192 -3.54 -12.95 -0.33
C VAL A 192 -4.76 -13.28 -1.19
N MET A 193 -4.80 -12.80 -2.44
CA MET A 193 -5.90 -13.03 -3.38
C MET A 193 -6.04 -14.50 -3.77
N ARG A 194 -4.92 -15.23 -3.94
CA ARG A 194 -4.90 -16.65 -4.29
C ARG A 194 -5.14 -17.58 -3.10
N ARG A 195 -4.99 -17.11 -1.86
CA ARG A 195 -5.22 -17.94 -0.66
C ARG A 195 -6.70 -18.21 -0.45
N LYS A 196 -7.08 -19.49 -0.52
CA LYS A 196 -8.38 -19.96 -0.05
C LYS A 196 -8.40 -19.99 1.50
N THR A 197 -8.93 -18.92 2.09
CA THR A 197 -9.55 -18.79 3.42
C THR A 197 -8.77 -19.10 4.73
N ASN A 198 -7.53 -19.60 4.69
CA ASN A 198 -6.78 -19.89 5.94
C ASN A 198 -5.80 -18.76 6.32
N PHE A 199 -6.30 -17.74 7.02
CA PHE A 199 -5.46 -16.66 7.55
C PHE A 199 -4.83 -17.05 8.90
N LYS A 200 -3.50 -17.12 8.96
CA LYS A 200 -2.76 -17.28 10.23
C LYS A 200 -2.53 -15.90 10.85
N PRO A 201 -2.86 -15.65 12.14
CA PRO A 201 -2.65 -14.34 12.78
C PRO A 201 -1.22 -13.80 12.66
N LYS A 202 -0.22 -14.69 12.78
CA LYS A 202 1.20 -14.34 12.59
C LYS A 202 1.50 -13.78 11.19
N GLN A 203 0.83 -14.30 10.15
CA GLN A 203 1.01 -13.79 8.79
C GLN A 203 0.40 -12.40 8.63
N ILE A 204 -0.81 -12.18 9.17
CA ILE A 204 -1.45 -10.86 9.15
C ILE A 204 -0.54 -9.81 9.79
N TYR A 205 0.06 -10.11 10.95
CA TYR A 205 0.98 -9.20 11.61
C TYR A 205 2.19 -8.84 10.73
N ASN A 206 2.81 -9.86 10.10
CA ASN A 206 3.93 -9.64 9.19
C ASN A 206 3.51 -8.83 7.95
N ASP A 207 2.36 -9.14 7.37
CA ASP A 207 1.84 -8.47 6.18
C ASP A 207 1.56 -6.99 6.48
N VAL A 208 0.94 -6.69 7.63
CA VAL A 208 0.72 -5.32 8.11
C VAL A 208 2.06 -4.60 8.34
N GLY A 209 3.01 -5.25 9.04
CA GLY A 209 4.33 -4.66 9.27
C GLY A 209 5.07 -4.31 7.98
N LEU A 210 4.98 -5.18 6.97
CA LEU A 210 5.58 -4.96 5.66
C LEU A 210 4.92 -3.80 4.89
N ILE A 211 3.59 -3.68 4.96
CA ILE A 211 2.86 -2.55 4.39
C ILE A 211 3.29 -1.24 5.06
N LEU A 212 3.36 -1.20 6.39
CA LEU A 212 3.80 -0.01 7.13
C LEU A 212 5.24 0.38 6.76
N MET A 213 6.15 -0.60 6.69
CA MET A 213 7.54 -0.37 6.28
C MET A 213 7.62 0.17 4.85
N THR A 214 6.84 -0.38 3.92
CA THR A 214 6.79 0.07 2.53
C THR A 214 6.36 1.53 2.46
N VAL A 215 5.27 1.89 3.14
CA VAL A 215 4.76 3.27 3.18
C VAL A 215 5.78 4.22 3.82
N ALA A 216 6.49 3.79 4.86
CA ALA A 216 7.57 4.57 5.46
C ALA A 216 8.72 4.84 4.47
N VAL A 217 9.12 3.81 3.70
CA VAL A 217 10.16 3.95 2.66
C VAL A 217 9.72 4.94 1.58
N PHE A 218 8.46 4.87 1.10
CA PHE A 218 7.94 5.83 0.13
C PHE A 218 7.85 7.26 0.68
N GLY A 219 7.38 7.43 1.92
CA GLY A 219 7.33 8.74 2.58
C GLY A 219 8.73 9.35 2.70
N ARG A 220 9.71 8.55 3.14
CA ARG A 220 11.12 8.96 3.25
C ARG A 220 11.74 9.28 1.89
N LEU A 221 11.51 8.45 0.87
CA LEU A 221 11.99 8.70 -0.49
C LEU A 221 11.45 10.04 -1.03
N TYR A 222 10.17 10.32 -0.81
CA TYR A 222 9.58 11.60 -1.21
C TYR A 222 10.19 12.78 -0.45
N GLY A 223 10.47 12.63 0.84
CA GLY A 223 11.18 13.65 1.63
C GLY A 223 12.58 13.94 1.09
N ILE A 224 13.34 12.89 0.78
CA ILE A 224 14.68 13.00 0.18
C ILE A 224 14.60 13.68 -1.19
N TYR A 225 13.61 13.30 -2.00
CA TYR A 225 13.38 13.94 -3.30
C TYR A 225 13.20 15.45 -3.18
N ILE A 226 12.34 15.91 -2.26
CA ILE A 226 12.13 17.35 -2.03
C ILE A 226 13.40 18.03 -1.46
N ARG A 227 14.14 17.35 -0.58
CA ARG A 227 15.37 17.86 0.04
C ARG A 227 16.49 18.09 -0.98
N ASP A 228 16.62 17.17 -1.93
CA ASP A 228 17.81 17.05 -2.79
C ASP A 228 17.59 17.68 -4.17
N PHE A 229 16.39 17.58 -4.75
CA PHE A 229 16.12 18.09 -6.09
C PHE A 229 15.64 19.55 -6.13
N ASP A 230 15.57 20.21 -4.97
CA ASP A 230 15.37 21.66 -4.82
C ASP A 230 14.28 22.16 -5.78
N VAL A 231 13.13 21.48 -5.67
CA VAL A 231 12.08 21.36 -6.69
C VAL A 231 11.39 22.71 -6.98
N ALA A 232 11.49 23.66 -6.06
CA ALA A 232 11.07 25.04 -6.27
C ALA A 232 11.82 25.99 -5.32
N ASN A 233 12.91 26.60 -5.81
CA ASN A 233 13.44 27.79 -5.14
C ASN A 233 12.34 28.84 -5.11
N THR A 234 11.88 29.13 -3.91
CA THR A 234 10.72 29.99 -3.69
C THR A 234 11.19 31.16 -2.85
N VAL A 235 10.85 32.36 -3.30
CA VAL A 235 11.05 33.58 -2.53
C VAL A 235 9.72 33.91 -1.86
N ILE A 236 9.73 33.91 -0.54
CA ILE A 236 8.59 34.31 0.28
C ILE A 236 8.85 35.73 0.78
N HIS A 237 7.97 36.65 0.41
CA HIS A 237 7.99 38.02 0.91
C HIS A 237 7.06 38.12 2.12
N ALA A 238 7.64 38.49 3.27
CA ALA A 238 6.92 38.67 4.52
C ALA A 238 6.50 40.13 4.73
N LYS A 239 5.49 40.34 5.58
CA LYS A 239 4.92 41.66 5.90
C LYS A 239 5.93 42.66 6.47
N ASN A 240 6.95 42.16 7.16
CA ASN A 240 8.03 42.98 7.72
C ASN A 240 9.10 43.39 6.69
N HIS A 241 8.81 43.28 5.39
CA HIS A 241 9.75 43.50 4.28
C HIS A 241 10.94 42.53 4.23
N ALA A 242 10.97 41.49 5.05
CA ALA A 242 11.95 40.42 4.91
C ALA A 242 11.59 39.52 3.72
N SER A 243 12.61 39.12 2.96
CA SER A 243 12.45 38.15 1.87
C SER A 243 13.25 36.89 2.20
N TYR A 244 12.58 35.75 2.19
CA TYR A 244 13.18 34.45 2.49
C TYR A 244 13.24 33.64 1.20
N SER A 245 14.45 33.35 0.73
CA SER A 245 14.67 32.48 -0.43
C SER A 245 15.05 31.08 0.03
N GLY A 246 14.25 30.09 -0.32
CA GLY A 246 14.53 28.70 0.02
C GLY A 246 13.55 27.72 -0.60
N SER A 247 13.72 26.44 -0.27
CA SER A 247 12.83 25.38 -0.72
C SER A 247 11.71 25.16 0.29
N ILE A 248 10.46 25.14 -0.16
CA ILE A 248 9.31 24.82 0.70
C ILE A 248 9.34 23.32 0.99
N ILE A 249 9.49 22.96 2.27
CA ILE A 249 9.53 21.57 2.73
C ILE A 249 8.21 21.12 3.36
N LEU A 250 7.41 22.04 3.90
CA LEU A 250 6.09 21.70 4.43
C LEU A 250 5.18 22.91 4.30
N ARG A 251 3.97 22.67 3.80
CA ARG A 251 2.89 23.65 3.79
C ARG A 251 1.74 23.09 4.62
N THR A 252 1.46 23.74 5.73
CA THR A 252 0.33 23.41 6.61
C THR A 252 -0.80 24.40 6.40
N GLY A 253 -1.90 24.23 7.12
CA GLY A 253 -3.00 25.20 7.16
C GLY A 253 -2.62 26.56 7.76
N ARG A 254 -1.54 26.66 8.55
CA ARG A 254 -1.17 27.88 9.30
C ARG A 254 0.24 28.38 9.08
N ASP A 255 1.16 27.48 8.75
CA ASP A 255 2.59 27.76 8.64
C ASP A 255 3.20 27.18 7.35
N TYR A 256 4.22 27.86 6.84
CA TYR A 256 5.15 27.33 5.86
C TYR A 256 6.49 27.04 6.54
N ALA A 257 7.00 25.82 6.38
CA ALA A 257 8.38 25.50 6.71
C ALA A 257 9.23 25.56 5.45
N LEU A 258 10.30 26.34 5.49
CA LEU A 258 11.27 26.52 4.42
C LEU A 258 12.63 26.02 4.86
N LYS A 259 13.34 25.36 3.94
CA LYS A 259 14.76 25.08 4.08
C LYS A 259 15.56 26.21 3.44
N ILE A 260 16.35 26.93 4.24
CA ILE A 260 17.24 28.02 3.83
C ILE A 260 18.67 27.62 4.22
N GLY A 261 19.42 27.11 3.25
CA GLY A 261 20.70 26.42 3.54
C GLY A 261 20.47 25.21 4.45
N ASP A 262 21.15 25.18 5.59
CA ASP A 262 21.03 24.10 6.60
C ASP A 262 20.00 24.38 7.70
N LYS A 263 19.30 25.52 7.63
CA LYS A 263 18.31 25.91 8.63
C LYS A 263 16.89 25.74 8.11
N ILE A 264 16.00 25.35 9.00
CA ILE A 264 14.56 25.32 8.75
C ILE A 264 13.95 26.55 9.39
N THR A 265 13.30 27.38 8.59
CA THR A 265 12.59 28.58 9.02
C THR A 265 11.10 28.36 8.86
N VAL A 266 10.35 28.58 9.93
CA VAL A 266 8.89 28.48 9.94
C VAL A 266 8.31 29.89 9.87
N ILE A 267 7.44 30.13 8.90
CA ILE A 267 6.80 31.42 8.66
C ILE A 267 5.28 31.22 8.72
N PRO A 268 4.57 31.91 9.63
CA PRO A 268 3.12 31.89 9.65
C PRO A 268 2.53 32.43 8.34
N ILE A 269 1.47 31.80 7.85
CA ILE A 269 0.77 32.21 6.62
C ILE A 269 0.27 33.65 6.74
N SER A 270 -0.13 34.06 7.95
CA SER A 270 -0.55 35.43 8.23
C SER A 270 0.53 36.48 7.98
N GLU A 271 1.80 36.10 7.98
CA GLU A 271 2.94 36.98 7.72
C GLU A 271 3.36 37.02 6.25
N ILE A 272 2.80 36.15 5.39
CA ILE A 272 3.18 36.05 3.99
C ILE A 272 2.35 37.01 3.15
N VAL A 273 3.03 37.84 2.35
CA VAL A 273 2.42 38.78 1.40
C VAL A 273 2.35 38.16 0.01
N SER A 274 3.45 37.58 -0.45
CA SER A 274 3.53 36.93 -1.76
C SER A 274 4.54 35.79 -1.76
N ILE A 275 4.33 34.87 -2.68
CA ILE A 275 5.17 33.69 -2.93
C ILE A 275 5.55 33.73 -4.40
N GLU A 276 6.83 33.88 -4.70
CA GLU A 276 7.37 33.87 -6.06
C GLU A 276 8.18 32.60 -6.30
N HIS A 277 7.81 31.83 -7.32
CA HIS A 277 8.55 30.64 -7.71
C HIS A 277 9.61 31.01 -8.75
N LEU A 278 10.88 30.87 -8.38
CA LEU A 278 11.98 31.08 -9.30
C LEU A 278 12.08 29.89 -10.25
N ARG A 279 11.79 30.12 -11.53
CA ARG A 279 12.12 29.13 -12.57
C ARG A 279 13.64 28.98 -12.62
N LYS A 280 14.15 27.77 -12.37
CA LYS A 280 15.50 27.40 -12.79
C LYS A 280 15.58 27.60 -14.31
N LYS A 281 16.48 28.47 -14.75
CA LYS A 281 16.81 28.67 -16.17
C LYS A 281 17.69 27.54 -16.66
#